data_AF-A0A1J6IAE3-F1
#
_entry.id   AF-A0A1J6IAE3-F1
#
_cell.length_a   1.000
_cell.length_b   1.000
_cell.length_c   1.000
_cell.angle_alpha   90.00
_cell.angle_beta   90.00
_cell.angle_gamma   90.00
#
_symmetry.space_group_name_H-M   'P 1'
#
loop_
_entity.id
_entity.type
_entity.pdbx_description
1 polymer ?
#
loop_
_entity_poly.entity_id
_entity_poly.type
_entity_poly.pdbx_seq_one_letter_code
_entity_poly.pdbx_strand_id
1 'polypeptide(L)'
;KTPSSLCNWWASFAIWERNRVFKHLKFLTNIMGIKPNRDLIESLVGFWDPANNVFRFKDCEMTPTLEELGGFTGLGRDLRGKKPAAPRKVGVNNFLKKLCLRRIPMVCFNEGWVQLEYLYDRFGDEKGFENFSGIEFVNQLSYDAWRELRIFAFMISFLGIMVFPERGGRIRIRLVAVVSY
;
A
#
# COMPACT_ATOMS: atom_id res chain seq x y z
N LYS A 1 -3.76 -2.58 14.18
CA LYS A 1 -2.36 -3.06 14.29
C LYS A 1 -1.90 -3.45 12.89
N THR A 2 -0.64 -3.18 12.53
CA THR A 2 -0.05 -3.63 11.24
C THR A 2 -0.17 -5.16 11.13
N PRO A 3 -0.69 -5.71 10.02
CA PRO A 3 -0.79 -7.16 9.84
C PRO A 3 0.58 -7.84 9.89
N SER A 4 0.65 -9.02 10.52
CA SER A 4 1.88 -9.81 10.65
C SER A 4 2.49 -10.15 9.29
N SER A 5 1.66 -10.50 8.30
CA SER A 5 2.12 -10.81 6.94
C SER A 5 2.89 -9.63 6.32
N LEU A 6 2.42 -8.38 6.51
CA LEU A 6 3.11 -7.20 6.01
C LEU A 6 4.44 -6.95 6.76
N CYS A 7 4.45 -7.15 8.09
CA CYS A 7 5.66 -7.04 8.90
C CYS A 7 6.72 -8.11 8.55
N ASN A 8 6.29 -9.36 8.38
CA ASN A 8 7.16 -10.48 8.01
C ASN A 8 7.75 -10.26 6.61
N TRP A 9 6.93 -9.81 5.67
CA TRP A 9 7.38 -9.44 4.33
C TRP A 9 8.47 -8.35 4.40
N TRP A 10 8.23 -7.27 5.14
CA TRP A 10 9.23 -6.22 5.34
C TRP A 10 10.52 -6.73 6.00
N ALA A 11 10.39 -7.60 7.00
CA ALA A 11 11.52 -8.20 7.71
C ALA A 11 12.37 -9.09 6.78
N SER A 12 11.74 -9.82 5.86
CA SER A 12 12.42 -10.69 4.89
C SER A 12 13.21 -9.95 3.81
N PHE A 13 13.03 -8.63 3.65
CA PHE A 13 13.76 -7.88 2.63
C PHE A 13 15.24 -7.73 2.95
N ALA A 14 16.07 -7.95 1.92
CA ALA A 14 17.44 -7.49 1.94
C ALA A 14 17.51 -5.95 1.99
N ILE A 15 18.66 -5.40 2.42
CA ILE A 15 18.87 -3.95 2.57
C ILE A 15 18.55 -3.20 1.27
N TRP A 16 18.99 -3.73 0.12
CA TRP A 16 18.77 -3.09 -1.17
C TRP A 16 17.28 -3.09 -1.59
N GLU A 17 16.52 -4.12 -1.23
CA GLU A 17 15.06 -4.19 -1.48
C GLU A 17 14.35 -3.11 -0.64
N ARG A 18 14.71 -2.97 0.65
CA ARG A 18 14.18 -1.89 1.50
C ARG A 18 14.54 -0.51 0.97
N ASN A 19 15.76 -0.32 0.47
CA ASN A 19 16.19 0.94 -0.15
C ASN A 19 15.37 1.27 -1.40
N ARG A 20 14.97 0.28 -2.20
CA ARG A 20 14.07 0.47 -3.34
C ARG A 20 12.69 0.93 -2.89
N VAL A 21 12.11 0.30 -1.85
CA VAL A 21 10.84 0.76 -1.27
C VAL A 21 10.98 2.19 -0.75
N PHE A 22 12.03 2.49 0.02
CA PHE A 22 12.26 3.81 0.59
C PHE A 22 12.46 4.89 -0.48
N LYS A 23 13.12 4.57 -1.60
CA LYS A 23 13.27 5.50 -2.73
C LYS A 23 11.90 5.94 -3.28
N HIS A 24 10.91 5.05 -3.27
CA HIS A 24 9.58 5.31 -3.81
C HIS A 24 8.62 5.91 -2.77
N LEU A 25 8.51 5.28 -1.60
CA LEU A 25 7.55 5.66 -0.55
C LEU A 25 8.11 6.63 0.50
N LYS A 26 9.44 6.77 0.56
CA LYS A 26 10.15 7.63 1.53
C LYS A 26 9.66 7.37 2.96
N PHE A 27 9.43 8.43 3.72
CA PHE A 27 9.01 8.40 5.11
C PHE A 27 7.64 7.75 5.34
N LEU A 28 6.82 7.49 4.30
CA LEU A 28 5.56 6.76 4.49
C LEU A 28 5.80 5.39 5.10
N THR A 29 6.92 4.72 4.80
CA THR A 29 7.23 3.41 5.38
C THR A 29 7.31 3.42 6.91
N ASN A 30 7.59 4.59 7.51
CA ASN A 30 7.65 4.74 8.97
C ASN A 30 6.29 4.51 9.63
N ILE A 31 5.18 4.60 8.89
CA ILE A 31 3.83 4.31 9.38
C ILE A 31 3.74 2.87 9.93
N MET A 32 4.48 1.90 9.38
CA MET A 32 4.51 0.53 9.92
C MET A 32 5.04 0.46 11.36
N GLY A 33 5.90 1.41 11.76
CA GLY A 33 6.47 1.50 13.10
C GLY A 33 5.60 2.27 14.09
N ILE A 34 4.55 2.96 13.62
CA ILE A 34 3.64 3.70 14.50
C ILE A 34 2.81 2.70 15.28
N LYS A 35 2.92 2.75 16.62
CA LYS A 35 2.01 2.04 17.51
C LYS A 35 0.81 2.96 17.77
N PRO A 36 -0.37 2.67 17.19
CA PRO A 36 -1.55 3.48 17.45
C PRO A 36 -1.91 3.40 18.93
N ASN A 37 -2.05 4.56 19.57
CA ASN A 37 -2.63 4.65 20.90
C ASN A 37 -4.15 4.53 20.76
N ARG A 38 -4.70 3.38 21.16
CA ARG A 38 -6.13 3.07 21.00
C ARG A 38 -7.00 4.05 21.77
N ASP A 39 -6.65 4.33 23.02
CA ASP A 39 -7.42 5.21 23.90
C ASP A 39 -7.48 6.63 23.33
N LEU A 40 -6.35 7.10 22.77
CA LEU A 40 -6.28 8.38 22.08
C LEU A 40 -7.15 8.40 20.81
N ILE A 41 -7.09 7.36 19.98
CA ILE A 41 -7.91 7.28 18.76
C ILE A 41 -9.39 7.25 19.12
N GLU A 42 -9.80 6.41 20.07
CA GLU A 42 -11.20 6.33 20.52
C GLU A 42 -11.68 7.67 21.08
N SER A 43 -10.82 8.38 21.84
CA SER A 43 -11.11 9.74 22.32
C SER A 43 -11.25 10.74 21.18
N LEU A 44 -10.37 10.70 20.17
CA LEU A 44 -10.38 11.62 19.03
C LEU A 44 -11.54 11.38 18.06
N VAL A 45 -12.02 10.14 17.93
CA VAL A 45 -13.16 9.80 17.07
C VAL A 45 -14.42 10.57 17.47
N GLY A 46 -14.62 10.86 18.76
CA GLY A 46 -15.74 11.68 19.23
C GLY A 46 -15.73 13.12 18.72
N PHE A 47 -14.58 13.60 18.23
CA PHE A 47 -14.41 14.95 17.67
C PHE A 47 -14.40 14.95 16.13
N TRP A 48 -14.54 13.80 15.47
CA TRP A 48 -14.55 13.74 14.01
C TRP A 48 -15.85 14.32 13.44
N ASP A 49 -15.74 15.39 12.67
CA ASP A 49 -16.84 15.97 11.90
C ASP A 49 -16.80 15.41 10.46
N PRO A 50 -17.69 14.46 10.11
CA PRO A 50 -17.68 13.83 8.80
C PRO A 50 -18.14 14.75 7.67
N ALA A 51 -18.87 15.84 7.95
CA ALA A 51 -19.35 16.75 6.92
C ALA A 51 -18.20 17.60 6.38
N ASN A 52 -17.28 18.00 7.27
CA ASN A 52 -16.16 18.87 6.94
C ASN A 52 -14.83 18.12 6.81
N ASN A 53 -14.76 16.85 7.22
CA ASN A 53 -13.55 16.02 7.27
C ASN A 53 -12.43 16.61 8.17
N VAL A 54 -12.83 17.12 9.34
CA VAL A 54 -11.93 17.77 10.31
C VAL A 54 -12.19 17.24 11.72
N PHE A 55 -11.22 17.37 12.61
CA PHE A 55 -11.49 17.23 14.04
C PHE A 55 -11.97 18.56 14.60
N ARG A 56 -13.15 18.59 15.24
CA ARG A 56 -13.76 19.81 15.77
C ARG A 56 -13.84 19.76 17.30
N PHE A 57 -13.21 20.74 17.94
CA PHE A 57 -13.19 20.91 19.40
C PHE A 57 -13.97 22.18 19.75
N LYS A 58 -15.25 22.04 20.08
CA LYS A 58 -16.20 23.18 20.21
C LYS A 58 -16.17 24.03 18.92
N ASP A 59 -15.74 25.28 19.02
CA ASP A 59 -15.69 26.24 17.92
C ASP A 59 -14.33 26.24 17.18
N CYS A 60 -13.38 25.40 17.60
CA CYS A 60 -12.07 25.27 16.98
C CYS A 60 -12.02 24.07 16.03
N GLU A 61 -11.62 24.29 14.78
CA GLU A 61 -11.32 23.23 13.83
C GLU A 61 -9.83 22.91 13.83
N MET A 62 -9.50 21.63 13.86
CA MET A 62 -8.16 21.13 13.65
C MET A 62 -8.11 20.51 12.25
N THR A 63 -7.89 21.38 11.27
CA THR A 63 -7.64 21.00 9.88
C THR A 63 -6.14 21.13 9.67
N PRO A 64 -5.37 20.02 9.62
CA PRO A 64 -3.97 20.11 9.22
C PRO A 64 -3.91 20.72 7.82
N THR A 65 -3.29 21.89 7.69
CA THR A 65 -3.14 22.53 6.39
C THR A 65 -2.18 21.71 5.51
N LEU A 66 -2.32 21.83 4.19
CA LEU A 66 -1.37 21.20 3.26
C LEU A 66 0.06 21.72 3.49
N GLU A 67 0.19 22.97 3.89
CA GLU A 67 1.43 23.62 4.29
C GLU A 67 2.02 23.01 5.56
N GLU A 68 1.22 22.75 6.60
CA GLU A 68 1.67 22.05 7.83
C GLU A 68 2.08 20.61 7.53
N LEU A 69 1.24 19.83 6.81
CA LEU A 69 1.57 18.47 6.38
C LEU A 69 2.82 18.44 5.48
N GLY A 70 2.97 19.44 4.62
CA GLY A 70 4.15 19.65 3.80
C GLY A 70 5.39 19.93 4.64
N GLY A 71 5.26 20.75 5.68
CA GLY A 71 6.33 21.02 6.65
C GLY A 71 6.82 19.75 7.35
N PHE A 72 5.88 18.92 7.84
CA PHE A 72 6.20 17.66 8.52
C PHE A 72 6.84 16.61 7.60
N THR A 73 6.50 16.60 6.32
CA THR A 73 7.02 15.63 5.34
C THR A 73 8.28 16.10 4.61
N GLY A 74 8.71 17.34 4.83
CA GLY A 74 9.78 18.00 4.07
C GLY A 74 9.39 18.31 2.61
N LEU A 75 8.11 18.19 2.25
CA LEU A 75 7.57 18.44 0.91
C LEU A 75 6.96 19.83 0.74
N GLY A 76 6.84 20.61 1.82
CA GLY A 76 5.95 21.77 1.92
C GLY A 76 6.32 23.02 1.13
N ARG A 77 7.54 23.12 0.57
CA ARG A 77 7.92 24.31 -0.20
C ARG A 77 7.35 24.35 -1.63
N ASP A 78 6.87 23.23 -2.16
CA ASP A 78 6.47 23.14 -3.58
C ASP A 78 5.34 22.12 -3.83
N LEU A 79 4.25 22.21 -3.06
CA LEU A 79 3.07 21.36 -3.27
C LEU A 79 2.12 21.93 -4.33
N ARG A 80 2.09 23.27 -4.52
CA ARG A 80 1.14 23.95 -5.41
C ARG A 80 1.31 23.59 -6.90
N GLY A 81 2.47 23.07 -7.31
CA GLY A 81 2.71 22.58 -8.68
C GLY A 81 2.64 21.05 -8.86
N LYS A 82 2.50 20.28 -7.77
CA LYS A 82 2.58 18.82 -7.83
C LYS A 82 1.20 18.20 -8.04
N LYS A 83 1.12 17.27 -9.01
CA LYS A 83 -0.11 16.50 -9.22
C LYS A 83 -0.29 15.48 -8.09
N PRO A 84 -1.46 15.43 -7.44
CA PRO A 84 -1.77 14.39 -6.47
C PRO A 84 -1.63 13.00 -7.11
N ALA A 85 -1.03 12.07 -6.37
CA ALA A 85 -1.01 10.67 -6.74
C ALA A 85 -2.42 10.07 -6.55
N ALA A 86 -3.27 10.20 -7.57
CA ALA A 86 -4.62 9.64 -7.57
C ALA A 86 -4.62 8.26 -8.25
N PRO A 87 -5.26 7.23 -7.64
CA PRO A 87 -5.46 5.94 -8.28
C PRO A 87 -6.22 6.11 -9.60
N ARG A 88 -5.62 5.71 -10.73
CA ARG A 88 -6.28 5.71 -12.05
C ARG A 88 -7.11 4.45 -12.24
N LYS A 89 -8.05 4.46 -13.19
CA LYS A 89 -8.80 3.25 -13.56
C LYS A 89 -7.81 2.22 -14.12
N VAL A 90 -7.67 1.09 -13.44
CA VAL A 90 -6.83 -0.05 -13.84
C VAL A 90 -7.73 -1.27 -13.89
N GLY A 91 -7.77 -1.94 -15.05
CA GLY A 91 -8.44 -3.23 -15.17
C GLY A 91 -7.59 -4.38 -14.62
N VAL A 92 -8.26 -5.46 -14.21
CA VAL A 92 -7.64 -6.69 -13.68
C VAL A 92 -6.49 -7.18 -14.55
N ASN A 93 -6.66 -7.22 -15.87
CA ASN A 93 -5.63 -7.70 -16.79
C ASN A 93 -4.33 -6.88 -16.70
N ASN A 94 -4.42 -5.56 -16.49
CA ASN A 94 -3.24 -4.70 -16.36
C ASN A 94 -2.55 -4.93 -15.00
N PHE A 95 -3.34 -5.11 -13.94
CA PHE A 95 -2.82 -5.46 -12.61
C PHE A 95 -2.04 -6.79 -12.67
N LEU A 96 -2.65 -7.84 -13.21
CA LEU A 96 -2.03 -9.15 -13.35
C LEU A 96 -0.79 -9.11 -14.25
N LYS A 97 -0.86 -8.40 -15.39
CA LYS A 97 0.28 -8.23 -16.30
C LYS A 97 1.47 -7.57 -15.60
N LYS A 98 1.24 -6.54 -14.79
CA LYS A 98 2.30 -5.84 -14.05
C LYS A 98 2.94 -6.69 -12.95
N LEU A 99 2.24 -7.71 -12.46
CA LEU A 99 2.74 -8.67 -11.48
C LEU A 99 3.18 -10.00 -12.11
N CYS A 100 3.21 -10.09 -13.45
CA CYS A 100 3.54 -11.33 -14.16
C CYS A 100 2.70 -12.54 -13.70
N LEU A 101 1.42 -12.30 -13.39
CA LEU A 101 0.46 -13.32 -13.01
C LEU A 101 -0.44 -13.71 -14.17
N ARG A 102 -0.74 -15.00 -14.29
CA ARG A 102 -1.80 -15.52 -15.14
C ARG A 102 -3.15 -15.16 -14.56
N ARG A 103 -4.17 -15.13 -15.43
CA ARG A 103 -5.54 -14.87 -14.99
C ARG A 103 -6.14 -16.11 -14.36
N ILE A 104 -6.50 -15.98 -13.08
CA ILE A 104 -7.22 -17.01 -12.32
C ILE A 104 -8.63 -16.47 -12.06
N PRO A 105 -9.68 -17.27 -12.31
CA PRO A 105 -11.04 -16.85 -11.99
C PRO A 105 -11.20 -16.66 -10.48
N MET A 106 -11.30 -15.41 -10.03
CA MET A 106 -11.61 -15.09 -8.63
C MET A 106 -12.64 -13.97 -8.57
N VAL A 107 -13.61 -14.09 -7.67
CA VAL A 107 -14.68 -13.11 -7.49
C VAL A 107 -14.12 -11.73 -7.12
N CYS A 108 -13.09 -11.69 -6.27
CA CYS A 108 -12.44 -10.46 -5.83
C CYS A 108 -11.87 -9.62 -6.98
N PHE A 109 -11.36 -10.26 -8.05
CA PHE A 109 -10.89 -9.55 -9.23
C PHE A 109 -12.02 -8.84 -9.98
N ASN A 110 -13.19 -9.48 -10.09
CA ASN A 110 -14.36 -8.85 -10.72
C ASN A 110 -14.81 -7.61 -9.94
N GLU A 111 -14.58 -7.59 -8.63
CA GLU A 111 -14.87 -6.46 -7.74
C GLU A 111 -13.69 -5.46 -7.60
N GLY A 112 -12.56 -5.73 -8.25
CA GLY A 112 -11.40 -4.84 -8.30
C GLY A 112 -10.56 -4.79 -7.02
N TRP A 113 -10.49 -5.88 -6.26
CA TRP A 113 -9.66 -5.97 -5.05
C TRP A 113 -9.01 -7.36 -4.88
N VAL A 114 -8.01 -7.44 -4.01
CA VAL A 114 -7.38 -8.69 -3.53
C VAL A 114 -7.14 -8.62 -2.02
N GLN A 115 -6.94 -9.76 -1.36
CA GLN A 115 -6.51 -9.78 0.05
C GLN A 115 -4.99 -9.63 0.16
N LEU A 116 -4.50 -9.24 1.33
CA LEU A 116 -3.07 -9.16 1.62
C LEU A 116 -2.42 -10.54 1.45
N GLU A 117 -3.07 -11.58 1.95
CA GLU A 117 -2.61 -12.97 1.94
C GLU A 117 -2.37 -13.45 0.51
N TYR A 118 -3.26 -13.08 -0.43
CA TYR A 118 -3.06 -13.39 -1.85
C TYR A 118 -1.72 -12.88 -2.38
N LEU A 119 -1.34 -11.63 -2.05
CA LEU A 119 -0.07 -11.06 -2.50
C LEU A 119 1.11 -11.58 -1.67
N TYR A 120 0.91 -11.79 -0.37
CA TYR A 120 1.94 -12.31 0.53
C TYR A 120 2.35 -13.73 0.14
N ASP A 121 1.43 -14.65 -0.13
CA ASP A 121 1.78 -16.04 -0.46
C ASP A 121 2.64 -16.12 -1.73
N ARG A 122 2.38 -15.23 -2.70
CA ARG A 122 3.07 -15.21 -4.00
C ARG A 122 4.40 -14.46 -3.97
N PHE A 123 4.48 -13.39 -3.19
CA PHE A 123 5.59 -12.46 -3.25
C PHE A 123 6.24 -12.16 -1.89
N GLY A 124 5.49 -12.29 -0.79
CA GLY A 124 6.00 -12.05 0.56
C GLY A 124 6.71 -13.24 1.17
N ASP A 125 6.20 -14.44 0.93
CA ASP A 125 6.82 -15.69 1.36
C ASP A 125 8.10 -15.96 0.57
N GLU A 126 9.15 -16.40 1.27
CA GLU A 126 10.45 -16.73 0.66
C GLU A 126 10.33 -17.87 -0.37
N LYS A 127 9.39 -18.79 -0.17
CA LYS A 127 9.08 -19.90 -1.08
C LYS A 127 8.03 -19.53 -2.13
N GLY A 128 7.58 -18.28 -2.16
CA GLY A 128 6.52 -17.83 -3.06
C GLY A 128 6.88 -18.03 -4.54
N PHE A 129 8.15 -17.87 -4.89
CA PHE A 129 8.60 -18.15 -6.26
C PHE A 129 8.44 -19.63 -6.62
N GLU A 130 8.99 -20.53 -5.81
CA GLU A 130 8.99 -21.98 -6.07
C GLU A 130 7.56 -22.53 -6.05
N ASN A 131 6.74 -22.09 -5.10
CA ASN A 131 5.37 -22.59 -4.91
C ASN A 131 4.43 -22.21 -6.05
N PHE A 132 4.66 -21.08 -6.73
CA PHE A 132 3.74 -20.53 -7.73
C PHE A 132 4.31 -20.49 -9.16
N SER A 133 5.60 -20.82 -9.35
CA SER A 133 6.23 -20.97 -10.66
C SER A 133 5.61 -22.10 -11.47
N GLY A 134 5.35 -21.85 -12.76
CA GLY A 134 4.68 -22.81 -13.65
C GLY A 134 3.16 -22.97 -13.43
N ILE A 135 2.66 -22.57 -12.26
CA ILE A 135 1.23 -22.60 -11.90
C ILE A 135 0.60 -21.25 -12.23
N GLU A 136 1.02 -20.19 -11.54
CA GLU A 136 0.38 -18.88 -11.59
C GLU A 136 1.24 -17.80 -12.22
N PHE A 137 2.57 -17.86 -12.06
CA PHE A 137 3.46 -16.96 -12.78
C PHE A 137 3.48 -17.30 -14.27
N VAL A 138 3.69 -16.29 -15.10
CA VAL A 138 4.01 -16.54 -16.52
C VAL A 138 5.30 -17.36 -16.64
N ASN A 139 5.34 -18.32 -17.57
CA ASN A 139 6.38 -19.36 -17.69
C ASN A 139 7.82 -18.85 -17.83
N GLN A 140 8.02 -17.58 -18.15
CA GLN A 140 9.33 -16.98 -18.42
C GLN A 140 9.80 -16.06 -17.29
N LEU A 141 9.10 -16.02 -16.16
CA LEU A 141 9.51 -15.21 -15.01
C LEU A 141 10.73 -15.84 -14.33
N SER A 142 11.87 -15.15 -14.35
CA SER A 142 13.07 -15.55 -13.59
C SER A 142 12.92 -15.19 -12.11
N TYR A 143 13.71 -15.85 -11.26
CA TYR A 143 13.77 -15.53 -9.83
C TYR A 143 14.17 -14.06 -9.59
N ASP A 144 15.17 -13.55 -10.32
CA ASP A 144 15.60 -12.15 -10.20
C ASP A 144 14.48 -11.16 -10.59
N ALA A 145 13.73 -11.45 -11.65
CA ALA A 145 12.58 -10.65 -12.02
C ALA A 145 11.47 -10.73 -10.97
N TRP A 146 11.23 -11.92 -10.40
CA TRP A 146 10.29 -12.09 -9.29
C TRP A 146 10.69 -11.29 -8.05
N ARG A 147 11.99 -11.20 -7.71
CA ARG A 147 12.47 -10.37 -6.60
C ARG A 147 12.12 -8.90 -6.77
N GLU A 148 12.27 -8.36 -7.98
CA GLU A 148 11.85 -6.98 -8.28
C GLU A 148 10.33 -6.81 -8.18
N LEU A 149 9.56 -7.79 -8.68
CA LEU A 149 8.10 -7.79 -8.56
C LEU A 149 7.61 -7.87 -7.12
N ARG A 150 8.34 -8.59 -6.26
CA ARG A 150 8.03 -8.70 -4.83
C ARG A 150 8.15 -7.35 -4.11
N ILE A 151 9.13 -6.52 -4.46
CA ILE A 151 9.22 -5.13 -3.97
C ILE A 151 7.99 -4.33 -4.43
N PHE A 152 7.62 -4.48 -5.69
CA PHE A 152 6.48 -3.79 -6.29
C PHE A 152 5.14 -4.20 -5.65
N ALA A 153 4.92 -5.51 -5.47
CA ALA A 153 3.75 -6.06 -4.80
C ALA A 153 3.66 -5.65 -3.33
N PHE A 154 4.81 -5.56 -2.64
CA PHE A 154 4.87 -5.04 -1.28
C PHE A 154 4.39 -3.59 -1.22
N MET A 155 4.85 -2.72 -2.11
CA MET A 155 4.41 -1.31 -2.12
C MET A 155 2.90 -1.17 -2.33
N ILE A 156 2.32 -1.97 -3.22
CA ILE A 156 0.86 -2.01 -3.43
C ILE A 156 0.14 -2.46 -2.15
N SER A 157 0.66 -3.52 -1.52
CA SER A 157 0.09 -4.09 -0.30
C SER A 157 0.18 -3.11 0.87
N PHE A 158 1.34 -2.49 1.06
CA PHE A 158 1.57 -1.45 2.05
C PHE A 158 0.60 -0.29 1.86
N LEU A 159 0.45 0.23 0.64
CA LEU A 159 -0.48 1.33 0.37
C LEU A 159 -1.93 0.92 0.66
N GLY A 160 -2.35 -0.28 0.25
CA GLY A 160 -3.73 -0.74 0.44
C GLY A 160 -4.11 -1.07 1.88
N ILE A 161 -3.12 -1.40 2.72
CA ILE A 161 -3.36 -1.76 4.12
C ILE A 161 -3.11 -0.58 5.07
N MET A 162 -2.09 0.23 4.81
CA MET A 162 -1.63 1.26 5.76
C MET A 162 -2.05 2.68 5.36
N VAL A 163 -2.19 2.96 4.07
CA VAL A 163 -2.42 4.34 3.58
C VAL A 163 -3.85 4.54 3.08
N PHE A 164 -4.40 3.55 2.38
CA PHE A 164 -5.76 3.55 1.84
C PHE A 164 -6.55 2.32 2.32
N PRO A 165 -6.69 2.12 3.65
CA PRO A 165 -7.32 0.92 4.19
C PRO A 165 -8.79 0.83 3.77
N GLU A 166 -9.21 -0.36 3.35
CA GLU A 166 -10.63 -0.69 3.17
C GLU A 166 -11.11 -1.70 4.21
N ARG A 167 -12.42 -1.70 4.45
CA ARG A 167 -13.06 -2.69 5.33
C ARG A 167 -12.72 -4.11 4.88
N GLY A 168 -12.37 -4.96 5.85
CA GLY A 168 -12.00 -6.34 5.61
C GLY A 168 -10.62 -6.54 4.96
N GLY A 169 -9.74 -5.54 5.00
CA GLY A 169 -8.35 -5.68 4.51
C GLY A 169 -8.24 -5.80 2.99
N ARG A 170 -9.23 -5.30 2.25
CA ARG A 170 -9.27 -5.37 0.78
C ARG A 170 -8.29 -4.37 0.18
N ILE A 171 -7.37 -4.86 -0.65
CA ILE A 171 -6.40 -4.04 -1.38
C ILE A 171 -6.95 -3.79 -2.78
N ARG A 172 -7.16 -2.52 -3.13
CA ARG A 172 -7.65 -2.14 -4.46
C ARG A 172 -6.59 -2.31 -5.54
N ILE A 173 -6.91 -3.03 -6.61
CA ILE A 173 -5.97 -3.30 -7.71
C ILE A 173 -5.49 -2.02 -8.42
N ARG A 174 -6.27 -0.93 -8.38
CA ARG A 174 -5.91 0.39 -8.93
C ARG A 174 -4.71 1.05 -8.26
N LEU A 175 -4.31 0.60 -7.07
CA LEU A 175 -3.11 1.08 -6.40
C LEU A 175 -1.83 0.75 -7.18
N VAL A 176 -1.88 -0.22 -8.09
CA VAL A 176 -0.79 -0.49 -9.04
C VAL A 176 -0.41 0.74 -9.86
N ALA A 177 -1.36 1.65 -10.16
CA ALA A 177 -1.08 2.89 -10.88
C ALA A 177 -0.40 3.96 -10.03
N VAL A 178 -0.48 3.85 -8.70
CA VAL A 178 0.25 4.74 -7.77
C VAL A 178 1.71 4.33 -7.65
N VAL A 179 1.99 3.04 -7.79
CA VAL A 179 3.36 2.50 -7.66
C VAL A 179 4.09 2.47 -9.01
N SER A 180 3.35 2.44 -10.12
CA SER A 180 3.92 2.41 -11.47
C SER A 180 4.25 3.83 -11.97
N TYR A 181 5.48 4.28 -11.80
CA TYR A 181 6.03 5.46 -12.47
C TYR A 181 7.29 5.11 -13.25
#